data_AF-W2GM84-F1
#
_entry.id   AF-W2GM84-F1
#
_cell.length_a   1.000
_cell.length_b   1.000
_cell.length_c   1.000
_cell.angle_alpha   90.00
_cell.angle_beta   90.00
_cell.angle_gamma   90.00
#
_symmetry.space_group_name_H-M   'P 1'
#
loop_
_entity.id
_entity.type
_entity.pdbx_description
1 polymer ?
#
loop_
_entity_poly.entity_id
_entity_poly.type
_entity_poly.pdbx_seq_one_letter_code
_entity_poly.pdbx_strand_id
1 'polypeptide(L)'
;MVTGMIVTCRVTHATPASFAAHVLDRDSEDDIAAQYVANKKLDFLLGGGKKYFNDSMFEDLKANGYTVANNYQDLLDYQSANADTGALRLFGLFKDSHMSYEVDRLRELAGNDTTIREPSLPEMVDIVLGLLRKNEQAKKHGYFVMIEGSRVDHAGHSNDPGTMAKEAIAFDETVAVVLDHVEQTPNTAMLSAADHGTGGLTLGRSGMEYPYPWYPTQLQQQNMSTEAMQERLDEILASDECAIEANETCKAVLLETSKMMLANYTNVTSVTDGDVAKLVTEIAAAVDETRDLYFVLIELGHIISAPAWIGWTTVGHVGTDVNLYCKGPMIFERMCKGVHENVYLNKLMTTFLGLEHQQELETMKHRNISVLEDPLAF
;
A
#
# COMPACT_ATOMS: atom_id res chain seq x y z
N MET A 1 -23.09 -10.28 -7.47
CA MET A 1 -21.72 -10.16 -7.99
C MET A 1 -20.76 -10.65 -6.93
N VAL A 2 -19.60 -11.17 -7.34
CA VAL A 2 -18.49 -11.47 -6.41
C VAL A 2 -17.77 -10.16 -6.05
N THR A 3 -17.48 -9.92 -4.78
CA THR A 3 -16.79 -8.68 -4.38
C THR A 3 -15.59 -8.94 -3.48
N GLY A 4 -14.53 -8.16 -3.66
CA GLY A 4 -13.37 -8.26 -2.79
C GLY A 4 -12.33 -7.18 -3.00
N MET A 5 -11.33 -7.18 -2.13
CA MET A 5 -10.29 -6.16 -2.09
C MET A 5 -8.92 -6.81 -1.91
N ILE A 6 -7.91 -6.26 -2.59
CA ILE A 6 -6.51 -6.69 -2.53
C ILE A 6 -5.65 -5.45 -2.35
N VAL A 7 -4.91 -5.37 -1.25
CA VAL A 7 -4.13 -4.19 -0.88
C VAL A 7 -2.76 -4.60 -0.34
N THR A 8 -1.77 -3.71 -0.40
CA THR A 8 -0.46 -3.92 0.27
C THR A 8 -0.35 -3.16 1.60
N CYS A 9 -1.34 -2.31 1.94
CA CYS A 9 -1.45 -1.74 3.28
C CYS A 9 -2.19 -2.69 4.24
N ARG A 10 -2.79 -2.12 5.29
CA ARG A 10 -3.70 -2.85 6.16
C ARG A 10 -5.05 -2.94 5.47
N VAL A 11 -5.72 -4.07 5.52
CA VAL A 11 -7.04 -4.21 4.90
C VAL A 11 -8.10 -3.27 5.50
N THR A 12 -7.87 -2.79 6.72
CA THR A 12 -8.69 -1.82 7.46
C THR A 12 -8.30 -0.36 7.20
N HIS A 13 -7.26 -0.10 6.37
CA HIS A 13 -6.84 1.26 6.04
C HIS A 13 -7.89 2.00 5.20
N ALA A 14 -7.74 3.32 5.05
CA ALA A 14 -8.80 4.19 4.52
C ALA A 14 -9.31 3.82 3.12
N THR A 15 -8.42 3.45 2.19
CA THR A 15 -8.80 3.09 0.82
C THR A 15 -9.72 1.88 0.78
N PRO A 16 -9.35 0.68 1.30
CA PRO A 16 -10.30 -0.44 1.37
C PRO A 16 -11.51 -0.18 2.27
N ALA A 17 -11.33 0.49 3.42
CA ALA A 17 -12.44 0.79 4.34
C ALA A 17 -13.57 1.56 3.66
N SER A 18 -13.23 2.49 2.76
CA SER A 18 -14.20 3.32 2.03
C SER A 18 -15.13 2.53 1.11
N PHE A 19 -14.80 1.28 0.76
CA PHE A 19 -15.63 0.42 -0.10
C PHE A 19 -16.52 -0.55 0.68
N ALA A 20 -16.22 -0.83 1.95
CA ALA A 20 -16.85 -1.92 2.68
C ALA A 20 -17.15 -1.67 4.17
N ALA A 21 -16.91 -0.45 4.67
CA ALA A 21 -17.22 -0.04 6.03
C ALA A 21 -17.75 1.40 6.11
N HIS A 22 -18.37 1.72 7.24
CA HIS A 22 -18.84 3.07 7.57
C HIS A 22 -18.41 3.42 8.99
N VAL A 23 -17.52 4.40 9.12
CA VAL A 23 -17.02 4.96 10.39
C VAL A 23 -16.87 6.48 10.25
N LEU A 24 -16.86 7.19 11.38
CA LEU A 24 -16.64 8.64 11.40
C LEU A 24 -15.15 8.99 11.29
N ASP A 25 -14.30 8.16 11.89
CA ASP A 25 -12.85 8.31 11.91
C ASP A 25 -12.19 7.11 11.23
N ARG A 26 -11.22 7.38 10.34
CA ARG A 26 -10.48 6.35 9.62
C ARG A 26 -9.64 5.47 10.54
N ASP A 27 -9.27 5.98 11.71
CA ASP A 27 -8.43 5.27 12.68
C ASP A 27 -9.23 4.28 13.54
N SER A 28 -10.56 4.22 13.40
CA SER A 28 -11.43 3.19 13.98
C SER A 28 -11.28 1.83 13.27
N GLU A 29 -10.05 1.36 13.09
CA GLU A 29 -9.71 0.16 12.31
C GLU A 29 -10.25 -1.14 12.95
N ASP A 30 -10.39 -1.21 14.28
CA ASP A 30 -11.04 -2.34 14.96
C ASP A 30 -12.53 -2.44 14.59
N ASP A 31 -13.23 -1.30 14.51
CA ASP A 31 -14.64 -1.25 14.09
C ASP A 31 -14.80 -1.60 12.61
N ILE A 32 -13.86 -1.16 11.77
CA ILE A 32 -13.80 -1.55 10.34
C ILE A 32 -13.62 -3.07 10.21
N ALA A 33 -12.69 -3.67 10.96
CA ALA A 33 -12.46 -5.11 10.96
C ALA A 33 -13.72 -5.89 11.37
N ALA A 34 -14.40 -5.44 12.42
CA ALA A 34 -15.66 -6.04 12.87
C ALA A 34 -16.76 -5.97 11.80
N GLN A 35 -16.86 -4.85 11.07
CA GLN A 35 -17.81 -4.70 9.95
C GLN A 35 -17.50 -5.66 8.80
N TYR A 36 -16.22 -5.87 8.45
CA TYR A 36 -15.83 -6.83 7.41
C TYR A 36 -16.22 -8.27 7.77
N VAL A 37 -15.95 -8.69 9.01
CA VAL A 37 -16.30 -10.04 9.49
C VAL A 37 -17.81 -10.26 9.49
N ALA A 38 -18.58 -9.25 9.93
CA ALA A 38 -20.03 -9.29 9.90
C ALA A 38 -20.61 -9.27 8.46
N ASN A 39 -19.88 -8.70 7.49
CA ASN A 39 -20.31 -8.57 6.11
C ASN A 39 -20.06 -9.85 5.30
N LYS A 40 -21.01 -10.78 5.38
CA LYS A 40 -21.00 -12.06 4.61
C LYS A 40 -21.05 -11.89 3.09
N LYS A 41 -21.19 -10.67 2.57
CA LYS A 41 -21.16 -10.38 1.13
C LYS A 41 -19.77 -10.00 0.62
N LEU A 42 -18.78 -9.78 1.49
CA LEU A 42 -17.38 -9.59 1.08
C LEU A 42 -16.75 -10.97 0.81
N ASP A 43 -16.60 -11.37 -0.45
CA ASP A 43 -16.16 -12.73 -0.80
C ASP A 43 -14.67 -12.95 -0.53
N PHE A 44 -13.82 -11.92 -0.72
CA PHE A 44 -12.41 -12.02 -0.36
C PHE A 44 -11.79 -10.69 0.09
N LEU A 45 -10.75 -10.79 0.92
CA LEU A 45 -10.00 -9.66 1.45
C LEU A 45 -8.53 -10.06 1.64
N LEU A 46 -7.60 -9.44 0.93
CA LEU A 46 -6.18 -9.76 0.96
C LEU A 46 -5.34 -8.53 1.30
N GLY A 47 -4.43 -8.64 2.28
CA GLY A 47 -3.47 -7.60 2.62
C GLY A 47 -2.80 -7.82 3.97
N GLY A 48 -2.31 -6.74 4.59
CA GLY A 48 -1.83 -6.74 5.98
C GLY A 48 -2.94 -6.43 6.99
N GLY A 49 -2.56 -6.07 8.22
CA GLY A 49 -3.48 -5.62 9.27
C GLY A 49 -4.02 -6.74 10.14
N LYS A 50 -3.29 -7.86 10.28
CA LYS A 50 -3.72 -9.00 11.10
C LYS A 50 -4.04 -8.61 12.55
N LYS A 51 -3.36 -7.60 13.10
CA LYS A 51 -3.54 -7.16 14.50
C LYS A 51 -4.95 -6.69 14.86
N TYR A 52 -5.76 -6.29 13.88
CA TYR A 52 -7.15 -5.83 14.09
C TYR A 52 -8.17 -6.99 14.12
N PHE A 53 -7.72 -8.22 13.88
CA PHE A 53 -8.57 -9.41 13.86
C PHE A 53 -8.17 -10.32 15.02
N ASN A 54 -9.11 -10.57 15.93
CA ASN A 54 -8.91 -11.47 17.07
C ASN A 54 -9.33 -12.92 16.76
N ASP A 55 -9.01 -13.85 17.66
CA ASP A 55 -9.32 -15.27 17.48
C ASP A 55 -10.81 -15.56 17.25
N SER A 56 -11.70 -14.85 17.94
CA SER A 56 -13.15 -15.03 17.76
C SER A 56 -13.62 -14.59 16.37
N MET A 57 -13.02 -13.54 15.80
CA MET A 57 -13.29 -13.13 14.42
C MET A 57 -12.80 -14.18 13.43
N PHE A 58 -11.62 -14.77 13.65
CA PHE A 58 -11.11 -15.86 12.79
C PHE A 58 -11.98 -17.12 12.88
N GLU A 59 -12.49 -17.45 14.06
CA GLU A 59 -13.44 -18.54 14.25
C GLU A 59 -14.74 -18.28 13.50
N ASP A 60 -15.29 -17.06 13.57
CA ASP A 60 -16.50 -16.69 12.83
C ASP A 60 -16.29 -16.76 11.32
N LEU A 61 -15.18 -16.22 10.79
CA LEU A 61 -14.82 -16.34 9.37
C LEU A 61 -14.79 -17.81 8.92
N LYS A 62 -14.12 -18.68 9.67
CA LYS A 62 -14.05 -20.12 9.36
C LYS A 62 -15.43 -20.79 9.44
N ALA A 63 -16.23 -20.46 10.45
CA ALA A 63 -17.59 -20.98 10.59
C ALA A 63 -18.50 -20.56 9.41
N ASN A 64 -18.22 -19.42 8.78
CA ASN A 64 -18.92 -18.94 7.58
C ASN A 64 -18.23 -19.38 6.26
N GLY A 65 -17.29 -20.33 6.31
CA GLY A 65 -16.70 -20.97 5.14
C GLY A 65 -15.54 -20.21 4.50
N TYR A 66 -14.98 -19.20 5.17
CA TYR A 66 -13.77 -18.54 4.70
C TYR A 66 -12.53 -19.38 5.03
N THR A 67 -11.60 -19.46 4.06
CA THR A 67 -10.22 -19.86 4.33
C THR A 67 -9.43 -18.64 4.78
N VAL A 68 -8.61 -18.80 5.81
CA VAL A 68 -7.67 -17.76 6.27
C VAL A 68 -6.27 -18.13 5.81
N ALA A 69 -5.65 -17.29 4.99
CA ALA A 69 -4.29 -17.43 4.49
C ALA A 69 -3.36 -16.44 5.20
N ASN A 70 -2.16 -16.90 5.57
CA ASN A 70 -1.18 -16.10 6.31
C ASN A 70 0.12 -15.87 5.53
N ASN A 71 0.31 -16.55 4.40
CA ASN A 71 1.51 -16.45 3.58
C ASN A 71 1.19 -16.83 2.11
N TYR A 72 2.18 -16.73 1.23
CA TYR A 72 2.04 -17.04 -0.19
C TYR A 72 1.77 -18.53 -0.46
N GLN A 73 2.37 -19.46 0.29
CA GLN A 73 2.06 -20.89 0.17
C GLN A 73 0.58 -21.18 0.45
N ASP A 74 0.00 -20.56 1.49
CA ASP A 74 -1.42 -20.72 1.81
C ASP A 74 -2.33 -20.27 0.63
N LEU A 75 -1.92 -19.22 -0.11
CA LEU A 75 -2.64 -18.77 -1.30
C LEU A 75 -2.51 -19.76 -2.46
N LEU A 76 -1.32 -20.32 -2.69
CA LEU A 76 -1.10 -21.34 -3.72
C LEU A 76 -1.88 -22.62 -3.43
N ASP A 77 -1.94 -23.01 -2.16
CA ASP A 77 -2.73 -24.15 -1.70
C ASP A 77 -4.23 -23.89 -1.90
N TYR A 78 -4.71 -22.69 -1.56
CA TYR A 78 -6.08 -22.27 -1.81
C TYR A 78 -6.42 -22.25 -3.30
N GLN A 79 -5.55 -21.69 -4.14
CA GLN A 79 -5.71 -21.67 -5.59
C GLN A 79 -5.84 -23.09 -6.13
N SER A 80 -4.95 -23.99 -5.72
CA SER A 80 -4.93 -25.38 -6.15
C SER A 80 -6.20 -26.13 -5.74
N ALA A 81 -6.65 -25.94 -4.50
CA ALA A 81 -7.86 -26.58 -3.98
C ALA A 81 -9.15 -26.09 -4.67
N ASN A 82 -9.14 -24.86 -5.23
CA ASN A 82 -10.32 -24.23 -5.84
C ASN A 82 -10.18 -24.02 -7.34
N ALA A 83 -9.17 -24.61 -7.99
CA ALA A 83 -8.89 -24.40 -9.41
C ALA A 83 -10.06 -24.78 -10.34
N ASP A 84 -10.80 -25.83 -9.99
CA ASP A 84 -11.94 -26.31 -10.78
C ASP A 84 -13.20 -25.46 -10.59
N THR A 85 -13.44 -24.96 -9.37
CA THR A 85 -14.67 -24.25 -9.00
C THR A 85 -14.55 -22.73 -9.13
N GLY A 86 -13.33 -22.19 -9.04
CA GLY A 86 -13.07 -20.77 -8.89
C GLY A 86 -13.64 -20.18 -7.61
N ALA A 87 -13.93 -20.99 -6.58
CA ALA A 87 -14.54 -20.49 -5.35
C ALA A 87 -13.67 -19.40 -4.69
N LEU A 88 -14.33 -18.35 -4.19
CA LEU A 88 -13.71 -17.22 -3.52
C LEU A 88 -14.45 -16.95 -2.22
N ARG A 89 -13.85 -17.43 -1.13
CA ARG A 89 -14.18 -17.23 0.27
C ARG A 89 -12.87 -17.25 1.04
N LEU A 90 -12.15 -16.13 0.98
CA LEU A 90 -10.74 -16.06 1.35
C LEU A 90 -10.40 -14.76 2.08
N PHE A 91 -9.81 -14.89 3.27
CA PHE A 91 -9.21 -13.77 4.01
C PHE A 91 -7.70 -14.00 4.10
N GLY A 92 -6.91 -13.20 3.40
CA GLY A 92 -5.45 -13.24 3.43
C GLY A 92 -4.92 -12.10 4.29
N LEU A 93 -4.32 -12.42 5.44
CA LEU A 93 -3.73 -11.45 6.36
C LEU A 93 -2.26 -11.80 6.58
N PHE A 94 -1.38 -11.12 5.85
CA PHE A 94 0.02 -11.54 5.67
C PHE A 94 1.01 -10.88 6.64
N LYS A 95 0.60 -9.80 7.31
CA LYS A 95 1.42 -9.06 8.29
C LYS A 95 0.54 -8.40 9.35
N ASP A 96 1.09 -8.16 10.53
CA ASP A 96 0.36 -7.54 11.65
C ASP A 96 -0.08 -6.11 11.33
N SER A 97 0.75 -5.34 10.64
CA SER A 97 0.45 -4.00 10.13
C SER A 97 0.41 -4.02 8.60
N HIS A 98 0.83 -2.95 7.93
CA HIS A 98 1.05 -2.91 6.49
C HIS A 98 1.96 -4.07 6.04
N MET A 99 1.76 -4.55 4.81
CA MET A 99 2.69 -5.49 4.19
C MET A 99 4.06 -4.82 4.02
N SER A 100 5.10 -5.64 3.98
CA SER A 100 6.47 -5.19 3.74
C SER A 100 6.56 -4.48 2.38
N TYR A 101 7.40 -3.45 2.29
CA TYR A 101 7.70 -2.85 0.99
C TYR A 101 8.30 -3.89 0.04
N GLU A 102 8.03 -3.71 -1.24
CA GLU A 102 8.50 -4.56 -2.33
C GLU A 102 10.03 -4.65 -2.34
N VAL A 103 10.73 -3.56 -2.03
CA VAL A 103 12.20 -3.56 -1.93
C VAL A 103 12.72 -4.54 -0.86
N ASP A 104 12.04 -4.62 0.29
CA ASP A 104 12.43 -5.48 1.40
C ASP A 104 12.03 -6.94 1.12
N ARG A 105 10.82 -7.14 0.58
CA ARG A 105 10.34 -8.46 0.13
C ARG A 105 11.28 -9.07 -0.91
N LEU A 106 11.72 -8.28 -1.90
CA LEU A 106 12.66 -8.73 -2.93
C LEU A 106 14.05 -9.03 -2.35
N ARG A 107 14.54 -8.22 -1.39
CA ARG A 107 15.81 -8.51 -0.68
C ARG A 107 15.74 -9.84 0.06
N GLU A 108 14.67 -10.06 0.81
CA GLU A 108 14.46 -11.30 1.56
C GLU A 108 14.34 -12.50 0.62
N LEU A 109 13.60 -12.35 -0.48
CA LEU A 109 13.48 -13.38 -1.51
C LEU A 109 14.82 -13.74 -2.14
N ALA A 110 15.69 -12.75 -2.39
CA ALA A 110 17.02 -12.99 -2.93
C ALA A 110 17.93 -13.81 -1.99
N GLY A 111 17.70 -13.72 -0.67
CA GLY A 111 18.42 -14.50 0.33
C GLY A 111 17.78 -15.87 0.64
N ASN A 112 16.47 -15.99 0.47
CA ASN A 112 15.70 -17.18 0.80
C ASN A 112 14.46 -17.30 -0.09
N ASP A 113 14.63 -17.91 -1.27
CA ASP A 113 13.56 -18.12 -2.25
C ASP A 113 12.58 -19.20 -1.77
N THR A 114 11.57 -18.77 -1.01
CA THR A 114 10.53 -19.63 -0.47
C THR A 114 9.15 -19.04 -0.71
N THR A 115 8.14 -19.89 -0.60
CA THR A 115 6.72 -19.51 -0.58
C THR A 115 6.21 -19.20 0.84
N ILE A 116 7.02 -19.42 1.88
CA ILE A 116 6.70 -19.08 3.28
C ILE A 116 7.08 -17.61 3.53
N ARG A 117 6.39 -16.71 2.82
CA ARG A 117 6.59 -15.25 2.86
C ARG A 117 5.30 -14.50 2.53
N GLU A 118 5.33 -13.19 2.63
CA GLU A 118 4.28 -12.33 2.06
C GLU A 118 4.23 -12.49 0.52
N PRO A 119 3.03 -12.64 -0.08
CA PRO A 119 2.86 -12.54 -1.53
C PRO A 119 3.03 -11.08 -2.00
N SER A 120 3.48 -10.88 -3.22
CA SER A 120 3.43 -9.59 -3.89
C SER A 120 2.01 -9.23 -4.34
N LEU A 121 1.77 -7.96 -4.62
CA LEU A 121 0.51 -7.51 -5.21
C LEU A 121 0.15 -8.24 -6.52
N PRO A 122 1.06 -8.36 -7.53
CA PRO A 122 0.73 -9.07 -8.76
C PRO A 122 0.45 -10.56 -8.51
N GLU A 123 1.15 -11.23 -7.58
CA GLU A 123 0.88 -12.63 -7.20
C GLU A 123 -0.53 -12.79 -6.60
N MET A 124 -0.93 -11.90 -5.68
CA MET A 124 -2.28 -11.94 -5.10
C MET A 124 -3.36 -11.72 -6.17
N VAL A 125 -3.14 -10.74 -7.06
CA VAL A 125 -4.09 -10.39 -8.11
C VAL A 125 -4.22 -11.49 -9.15
N ASP A 126 -3.12 -12.09 -9.61
CA ASP A 126 -3.15 -13.17 -10.59
C ASP A 126 -3.93 -14.39 -10.06
N ILE A 127 -3.67 -14.78 -8.80
CA ILE A 127 -4.41 -15.88 -8.16
C ILE A 127 -5.91 -15.60 -8.13
N VAL A 128 -6.32 -14.43 -7.64
CA VAL A 128 -7.74 -14.08 -7.51
C VAL A 128 -8.41 -13.96 -8.87
N LEU A 129 -7.80 -13.27 -9.84
CA LEU A 129 -8.35 -13.14 -11.19
C LEU A 129 -8.44 -14.51 -11.90
N GLY A 130 -7.45 -15.39 -11.69
CA GLY A 130 -7.47 -16.76 -12.16
C GLY A 130 -8.68 -17.56 -11.65
N LEU A 131 -8.98 -17.46 -10.35
CA LEU A 131 -10.17 -18.08 -9.76
C LEU A 131 -11.47 -17.41 -10.23
N LEU A 132 -11.51 -16.07 -10.35
CA LEU A 132 -12.66 -15.33 -10.87
C LEU A 132 -13.07 -15.78 -12.28
N ARG A 133 -12.11 -16.07 -13.17
CA ARG A 133 -12.39 -16.60 -14.52
C ARG A 133 -13.14 -17.95 -14.49
N LYS A 134 -12.99 -18.73 -13.42
CA LYS A 134 -13.66 -20.03 -13.24
C LYS A 134 -14.93 -19.93 -12.42
N ASN A 135 -15.08 -18.90 -11.59
CA ASN A 135 -16.18 -18.71 -10.67
C ASN A 135 -17.54 -18.54 -11.36
N GLU A 136 -18.49 -19.45 -11.08
CA GLU A 136 -19.83 -19.41 -11.69
C GLU A 136 -20.69 -18.22 -11.24
N GLN A 137 -20.53 -17.75 -9.99
CA GLN A 137 -21.23 -16.55 -9.53
C GLN A 137 -20.72 -15.30 -10.23
N ALA A 138 -19.40 -15.19 -10.43
CA ALA A 138 -18.79 -14.09 -11.16
C ALA A 138 -19.23 -14.07 -12.63
N LYS A 139 -19.24 -15.22 -13.31
CA LYS A 139 -19.71 -15.33 -14.70
C LYS A 139 -21.19 -14.94 -14.85
N LYS A 140 -22.02 -15.33 -13.88
CA LYS A 140 -23.48 -15.11 -13.94
C LYS A 140 -23.90 -13.71 -13.49
N HIS A 141 -23.25 -13.17 -12.48
CA HIS A 141 -23.67 -11.96 -11.77
C HIS A 141 -22.62 -10.84 -11.76
N GLY A 142 -21.50 -11.02 -12.47
CA GLY A 142 -20.38 -10.08 -12.49
C GLY A 142 -19.56 -10.11 -11.20
N TYR A 143 -18.55 -9.25 -11.15
CA TYR A 143 -17.69 -9.06 -9.99
C TYR A 143 -17.22 -7.60 -9.88
N PHE A 144 -16.76 -7.23 -8.69
CA PHE A 144 -16.07 -5.97 -8.42
C PHE A 144 -14.84 -6.27 -7.57
N VAL A 145 -13.67 -5.81 -8.02
CA VAL A 145 -12.41 -5.94 -7.28
C VAL A 145 -11.78 -4.56 -7.14
N MET A 146 -11.48 -4.17 -5.91
CA MET A 146 -10.62 -3.02 -5.64
C MET A 146 -9.19 -3.53 -5.39
N ILE A 147 -8.23 -2.97 -6.10
CA ILE A 147 -6.81 -3.32 -6.02
C ILE A 147 -6.03 -2.06 -5.68
N GLU A 148 -5.19 -2.11 -4.66
CA GLU A 148 -4.40 -0.95 -4.21
C GLU A 148 -2.91 -1.27 -4.11
N GLY A 149 -2.09 -0.54 -4.88
CA GLY A 149 -0.65 -0.42 -4.66
C GLY A 149 -0.36 0.58 -3.54
N SER A 150 -0.73 0.22 -2.31
CA SER A 150 -0.94 1.16 -1.21
C SER A 150 0.34 1.83 -0.70
N ARG A 151 1.50 1.19 -0.88
CA ARG A 151 2.74 1.60 -0.21
C ARG A 151 3.52 2.67 -0.99
N VAL A 152 3.14 3.00 -2.23
CA VAL A 152 3.73 4.12 -2.99
C VAL A 152 3.60 5.43 -2.21
N ASP A 153 2.44 5.66 -1.59
CA ASP A 153 2.15 6.82 -0.75
C ASP A 153 3.09 6.89 0.46
N HIS A 154 3.19 5.81 1.24
CA HIS A 154 4.04 5.77 2.42
C HIS A 154 5.52 5.99 2.09
N ALA A 155 6.01 5.46 0.96
CA ALA A 155 7.38 5.73 0.49
C ALA A 155 7.57 7.20 0.05
N GLY A 156 6.49 7.85 -0.40
CA GLY A 156 6.46 9.28 -0.63
C GLY A 156 6.50 10.10 0.67
N HIS A 157 5.85 9.65 1.74
CA HIS A 157 5.93 10.30 3.06
C HIS A 157 7.34 10.21 3.66
N SER A 158 8.03 9.07 3.48
CA SER A 158 9.41 8.88 3.92
C SER A 158 10.47 9.49 2.99
N ASN A 159 10.05 10.07 1.86
CA ASN A 159 10.93 10.56 0.80
C ASN A 159 11.97 9.50 0.37
N ASP A 160 11.53 8.24 0.27
CA ASP A 160 12.37 7.09 -0.06
C ASP A 160 12.22 6.72 -1.55
N PRO A 161 13.10 7.24 -2.43
CA PRO A 161 12.89 7.20 -3.88
C PRO A 161 13.02 5.80 -4.48
N GLY A 162 13.96 4.98 -4.00
CA GLY A 162 14.17 3.65 -4.56
C GLY A 162 13.13 2.65 -4.09
N THR A 163 12.57 2.84 -2.89
CA THR A 163 11.40 2.11 -2.42
C THR A 163 10.15 2.54 -3.19
N MET A 164 9.87 3.85 -3.29
CA MET A 164 8.72 4.38 -4.03
C MET A 164 8.71 3.91 -5.49
N ALA A 165 9.88 3.89 -6.15
CA ALA A 165 10.01 3.40 -7.52
C ALA A 165 9.68 1.90 -7.65
N LYS A 166 10.12 1.06 -6.70
CA LYS A 166 9.84 -0.38 -6.72
C LYS A 166 8.37 -0.69 -6.43
N GLU A 167 7.74 0.05 -5.53
CA GLU A 167 6.29 -0.02 -5.31
C GLU A 167 5.50 0.33 -6.59
N ALA A 168 5.89 1.40 -7.28
CA ALA A 168 5.27 1.80 -8.53
C ALA A 168 5.44 0.74 -9.63
N ILE A 169 6.62 0.08 -9.69
CA ILE A 169 6.87 -1.03 -10.62
C ILE A 169 5.99 -2.25 -10.29
N ALA A 170 5.88 -2.64 -9.01
CA ALA A 170 5.01 -3.76 -8.63
C ALA A 170 3.53 -3.46 -8.92
N PHE A 171 3.10 -2.20 -8.82
CA PHE A 171 1.76 -1.79 -9.25
C PHE A 171 1.60 -1.84 -10.78
N ASP A 172 2.61 -1.44 -11.56
CA ASP A 172 2.60 -1.57 -13.03
C ASP A 172 2.52 -3.04 -13.49
N GLU A 173 3.29 -3.94 -12.85
CA GLU A 173 3.20 -5.38 -13.06
C GLU A 173 1.79 -5.91 -12.74
N THR A 174 1.18 -5.38 -11.67
CA THR A 174 -0.22 -5.69 -11.34
C THR A 174 -1.19 -5.21 -12.42
N VAL A 175 -0.99 -4.01 -12.97
CA VAL A 175 -1.79 -3.49 -14.08
C VAL A 175 -1.66 -4.39 -15.30
N ALA A 176 -0.48 -4.93 -15.60
CA ALA A 176 -0.30 -5.90 -16.68
C ALA A 176 -1.17 -7.16 -16.48
N VAL A 177 -1.18 -7.74 -15.27
CA VAL A 177 -2.04 -8.88 -14.92
C VAL A 177 -3.54 -8.54 -15.10
N VAL A 178 -3.95 -7.34 -14.70
CA VAL A 178 -5.34 -6.87 -14.85
C VAL A 178 -5.71 -6.68 -16.32
N LEU A 179 -4.82 -6.09 -17.12
CA LEU A 179 -5.05 -5.90 -18.55
C LEU A 179 -5.21 -7.24 -19.28
N ASP A 180 -4.33 -8.21 -18.99
CA ASP A 180 -4.44 -9.57 -19.53
C ASP A 180 -5.80 -10.20 -19.20
N HIS A 181 -6.28 -10.00 -17.97
CA HIS A 181 -7.59 -10.50 -17.54
C HIS A 181 -8.76 -9.78 -18.25
N VAL A 182 -8.68 -8.46 -18.43
CA VAL A 182 -9.68 -7.66 -19.17
C VAL A 182 -9.77 -8.12 -20.62
N GLU A 183 -8.63 -8.42 -21.26
CA GLU A 183 -8.57 -8.89 -22.65
C GLU A 183 -9.15 -10.29 -22.82
N GLN A 184 -9.00 -11.15 -21.81
CA GLN A 184 -9.49 -12.53 -21.83
C GLN A 184 -10.95 -12.66 -21.38
N THR A 185 -11.52 -11.64 -20.71
CA THR A 185 -12.83 -11.72 -20.07
C THR A 185 -13.80 -10.68 -20.65
N PRO A 186 -14.72 -11.07 -21.54
CA PRO A 186 -15.71 -10.16 -22.13
C PRO A 186 -16.51 -9.39 -21.07
N ASN A 187 -16.92 -8.16 -21.41
CA ASN A 187 -17.68 -7.27 -20.51
C ASN A 187 -16.98 -6.95 -19.18
N THR A 188 -15.65 -7.00 -19.16
CA THR A 188 -14.83 -6.53 -18.03
C THR A 188 -14.26 -5.15 -18.35
N ALA A 189 -14.14 -4.29 -17.34
CA ALA A 189 -13.43 -3.03 -17.46
C ALA A 189 -12.50 -2.82 -16.26
N MET A 190 -11.40 -2.12 -16.52
CA MET A 190 -10.45 -1.62 -15.54
C MET A 190 -10.55 -0.10 -15.49
N LEU A 191 -10.55 0.45 -14.28
CA LEU A 191 -10.34 1.86 -13.99
C LEU A 191 -9.22 1.94 -12.95
N SER A 192 -8.20 2.74 -13.23
CA SER A 192 -7.07 2.96 -12.33
C SER A 192 -6.82 4.46 -12.21
N ALA A 193 -6.70 4.94 -10.98
CA ALA A 193 -6.33 6.30 -10.64
C ALA A 193 -5.59 6.29 -9.30
N ALA A 194 -4.77 7.30 -9.07
CA ALA A 194 -4.28 7.59 -7.73
C ALA A 194 -5.34 8.38 -6.95
N ASP A 195 -5.28 8.32 -5.63
CA ASP A 195 -6.03 9.16 -4.72
C ASP A 195 -5.42 10.56 -4.59
N HIS A 196 -4.08 10.67 -4.58
CA HIS A 196 -3.31 11.92 -4.64
C HIS A 196 -1.84 11.69 -5.03
N GLY A 197 -1.06 12.79 -5.16
CA GLY A 197 0.40 12.72 -5.14
C GLY A 197 0.96 12.88 -3.73
N THR A 198 2.16 12.37 -3.45
CA THR A 198 2.80 12.41 -2.12
C THR A 198 4.29 12.74 -2.20
N GLY A 199 4.82 13.48 -1.21
CA GLY A 199 6.23 13.88 -1.08
C GLY A 199 6.65 15.06 -1.97
N GLY A 200 5.89 15.35 -3.03
CA GLY A 200 6.27 16.39 -4.01
C GLY A 200 7.59 16.06 -4.71
N LEU A 201 7.72 14.80 -5.15
CA LEU A 201 8.87 14.28 -5.86
C LEU A 201 9.17 15.09 -7.13
N THR A 202 10.45 15.40 -7.34
CA THR A 202 10.95 16.07 -8.55
C THR A 202 12.13 15.31 -9.14
N LEU A 203 12.12 15.13 -10.47
CA LEU A 203 13.25 14.60 -11.24
C LEU A 203 14.21 15.75 -11.54
N GLY A 204 14.98 16.11 -10.54
CA GLY A 204 15.90 17.23 -10.52
C GLY A 204 16.09 17.71 -9.08
N ARG A 205 17.30 18.18 -8.76
CA ARG A 205 17.64 18.72 -7.44
C ARG A 205 18.44 20.00 -7.62
N SER A 206 18.38 20.89 -6.63
CA SER A 206 19.05 22.19 -6.60
C SER A 206 20.48 22.17 -7.15
N GLY A 207 20.77 23.08 -8.09
CA GLY A 207 22.07 23.24 -8.73
C GLY A 207 21.91 23.67 -10.19
N MET A 208 22.80 24.51 -10.70
CA MET A 208 22.92 24.83 -12.13
C MET A 208 24.04 24.00 -12.74
N GLU A 209 24.01 22.68 -12.53
CA GLU A 209 25.03 21.78 -13.05
C GLU A 209 24.75 21.43 -14.51
N TYR A 210 25.81 21.39 -15.33
CA TYR A 210 25.74 21.00 -16.73
C TYR A 210 26.64 19.78 -16.97
N PRO A 211 26.14 18.69 -17.60
CA PRO A 211 24.77 18.50 -18.10
C PRO A 211 23.74 18.47 -16.97
N TYR A 212 22.45 18.70 -17.28
CA TYR A 212 21.37 18.62 -16.28
C TYR A 212 21.28 17.19 -15.73
N PRO A 213 21.74 16.97 -14.49
CA PRO A 213 21.97 15.62 -13.98
C PRO A 213 20.65 14.98 -13.54
N TRP A 214 20.49 13.71 -13.91
CA TRP A 214 19.43 12.82 -13.46
C TRP A 214 19.94 11.39 -13.63
N TYR A 215 20.14 10.67 -12.52
CA TYR A 215 20.79 9.37 -12.52
C TYR A 215 19.88 8.30 -11.89
N PRO A 216 18.79 7.90 -12.57
CA PRO A 216 17.79 6.97 -12.00
C PRO A 216 18.39 5.59 -11.67
N THR A 217 19.49 5.20 -12.32
CA THR A 217 20.19 3.94 -12.03
C THR A 217 20.74 3.86 -10.60
N GLN A 218 20.94 5.01 -9.94
CA GLN A 218 21.37 5.08 -8.54
C GLN A 218 20.36 4.42 -7.59
N LEU A 219 19.07 4.48 -7.94
CA LEU A 219 17.98 3.92 -7.12
C LEU A 219 17.84 2.40 -7.28
N GLN A 220 18.33 1.83 -8.37
CA GLN A 220 18.16 0.41 -8.67
C GLN A 220 18.80 -0.48 -7.61
N GLN A 221 19.93 -0.03 -7.04
CA GLN A 221 20.70 -0.80 -6.06
C GLN A 221 20.15 -0.70 -4.64
N GLN A 222 19.18 0.18 -4.37
CA GLN A 222 18.52 0.18 -3.07
C GLN A 222 17.77 -1.13 -2.87
N ASN A 223 18.15 -1.91 -1.86
CA ASN A 223 17.53 -3.19 -1.50
C ASN A 223 17.08 -3.22 -0.03
N MET A 224 17.03 -2.06 0.64
CA MET A 224 16.38 -1.89 1.94
C MET A 224 15.63 -0.57 1.95
N SER A 225 14.37 -0.59 2.41
CA SER A 225 13.62 0.65 2.61
C SER A 225 14.14 1.43 3.81
N THR A 226 13.89 2.73 3.85
CA THR A 226 14.20 3.54 5.04
C THR A 226 13.32 3.15 6.24
N GLU A 227 12.15 2.54 6.02
CA GLU A 227 11.33 1.94 7.09
C GLU A 227 12.03 0.73 7.71
N ALA A 228 12.54 -0.21 6.91
CA ALA A 228 13.31 -1.34 7.42
C ALA A 228 14.64 -0.88 8.07
N MET A 229 15.26 0.20 7.58
CA MET A 229 16.39 0.84 8.25
C MET A 229 15.97 1.39 9.62
N GLN A 230 14.83 2.08 9.71
CA GLN A 230 14.30 2.58 10.97
C GLN A 230 14.03 1.45 11.95
N GLU A 231 13.40 0.34 11.53
CA GLU A 231 13.14 -0.81 12.40
C GLU A 231 14.43 -1.32 13.07
N ARG A 232 15.55 -1.35 12.32
CA ARG A 232 16.89 -1.70 12.87
C ARG A 232 17.42 -0.68 13.86
N LEU A 233 17.16 0.60 13.62
CA LEU A 233 17.57 1.66 14.52
C LEU A 233 16.69 1.72 15.77
N ASP A 234 15.40 1.38 15.67
CA ASP A 234 14.47 1.27 16.78
C ASP A 234 14.89 0.13 17.74
N GLU A 235 15.38 -1.00 17.21
CA GLU A 235 15.98 -2.08 18.02
C GLU A 235 17.16 -1.56 18.86
N ILE A 236 18.02 -0.72 18.28
CA ILE A 236 19.15 -0.09 18.98
C ILE A 236 18.64 0.92 20.00
N LEU A 237 17.71 1.79 19.59
CA LEU A 237 17.16 2.82 20.44
C LEU A 237 16.51 2.20 21.69
N ALA A 238 15.84 1.05 21.56
CA ALA A 238 15.22 0.31 22.64
C ALA A 238 16.21 -0.47 23.53
N SER A 239 17.50 -0.54 23.18
CA SER A 239 18.50 -1.28 23.97
C SER A 239 18.80 -0.60 25.31
N ASP A 240 19.31 -1.38 26.27
CA ASP A 240 19.73 -0.88 27.57
C ASP A 240 20.82 0.21 27.42
N GLU A 241 21.70 0.08 26.42
CA GLU A 241 22.72 1.09 26.11
C GLU A 241 22.11 2.41 25.62
N CYS A 242 20.87 2.44 25.14
CA CYS A 242 20.16 3.62 24.67
C CYS A 242 19.03 4.08 25.60
N ALA A 243 18.88 3.47 26.78
CA ALA A 243 17.81 3.74 27.74
C ALA A 243 18.04 4.97 28.64
N ILE A 244 19.25 5.54 28.64
CA ILE A 244 19.60 6.72 29.44
C ILE A 244 19.54 7.97 28.55
N GLU A 245 18.84 9.01 28.99
CA GLU A 245 18.78 10.32 28.32
C GLU A 245 20.19 10.96 28.20
N ALA A 246 20.46 11.68 27.09
CA ALA A 246 21.77 12.30 26.79
C ALA A 246 22.95 11.32 26.60
N ASN A 247 22.71 10.20 25.91
CA ASN A 247 23.71 9.18 25.68
C ASN A 247 24.45 9.37 24.33
N GLU A 248 25.63 9.99 24.40
CA GLU A 248 26.52 10.18 23.24
C GLU A 248 26.97 8.86 22.60
N THR A 249 27.05 7.76 23.37
CA THR A 249 27.35 6.43 22.82
C THR A 249 26.20 5.93 21.95
N CYS A 250 24.95 6.08 22.41
CA CYS A 250 23.76 5.72 21.65
C CYS A 250 23.68 6.49 20.32
N LYS A 251 23.86 7.82 20.37
CA LYS A 251 23.87 8.68 19.18
C LYS A 251 24.94 8.25 18.18
N ALA A 252 26.15 7.94 18.66
CA ALA A 252 27.24 7.46 17.82
C ALA A 252 26.90 6.10 17.16
N VAL A 253 26.32 5.16 17.91
CA VAL A 253 25.93 3.84 17.37
C VAL A 253 24.83 3.98 16.31
N LEU A 254 23.82 4.82 16.55
CA LEU A 254 22.75 5.09 15.57
C LEU A 254 23.30 5.71 14.29
N LEU A 255 24.22 6.68 14.41
CA LEU A 255 24.85 7.34 13.26
C LEU A 255 25.70 6.36 12.44
N GLU A 256 26.55 5.56 13.10
CA GLU A 256 27.40 4.59 12.42
C GLU A 256 26.57 3.47 11.76
N THR A 257 25.51 3.02 12.42
CA THR A 257 24.57 2.04 11.85
C THR A 257 23.83 2.60 10.64
N SER A 258 23.39 3.86 10.71
CA SER A 258 22.76 4.58 9.59
C SER A 258 23.68 4.62 8.37
N LYS A 259 24.94 5.03 8.56
CA LYS A 259 25.95 5.07 7.47
C LYS A 259 26.26 3.68 6.92
N MET A 260 26.35 2.67 7.78
CA MET A 260 26.58 1.29 7.38
C MET A 260 25.44 0.78 6.49
N MET A 261 24.18 1.03 6.86
CA MET A 261 23.03 0.59 6.08
C MET A 261 22.95 1.32 4.73
N LEU A 262 23.22 2.62 4.70
CA LEU A 262 23.34 3.38 3.45
C LEU A 262 24.39 2.75 2.52
N ALA A 263 25.58 2.43 3.03
CA ALA A 263 26.66 1.85 2.24
C ALA A 263 26.38 0.41 1.77
N ASN A 264 25.70 -0.40 2.59
CA ASN A 264 25.49 -1.82 2.32
C ASN A 264 24.24 -2.13 1.51
N TYR A 265 23.20 -1.30 1.63
CA TYR A 265 21.87 -1.58 1.07
C TYR A 265 21.41 -0.55 0.05
N THR A 266 22.27 0.39 -0.34
CA THR A 266 21.99 1.42 -1.35
C THR A 266 23.24 1.67 -2.21
N ASN A 267 23.17 2.62 -3.16
CA ASN A 267 24.36 3.06 -3.92
C ASN A 267 25.08 4.27 -3.29
N VAL A 268 24.75 4.64 -2.05
CA VAL A 268 25.38 5.76 -1.33
C VAL A 268 26.75 5.32 -0.83
N THR A 269 27.81 5.64 -1.57
CA THR A 269 29.19 5.29 -1.21
C THR A 269 29.87 6.27 -0.24
N SER A 270 29.32 7.48 -0.11
CA SER A 270 29.81 8.51 0.81
C SER A 270 28.68 9.46 1.18
N VAL A 271 28.59 9.82 2.46
CA VAL A 271 27.62 10.79 2.98
C VAL A 271 28.35 12.12 3.17
N THR A 272 27.73 13.24 2.75
CA THR A 272 28.38 14.56 2.85
C THR A 272 28.40 15.06 4.30
N ASP A 273 29.34 15.95 4.64
CA ASP A 273 29.39 16.56 5.99
C ASP A 273 28.08 17.28 6.36
N GLY A 274 27.41 17.87 5.37
CA GLY A 274 26.12 18.53 5.57
C GLY A 274 25.00 17.54 5.91
N ASP A 275 24.95 16.39 5.21
CA ASP A 275 23.98 15.34 5.50
C ASP A 275 24.27 14.65 6.83
N VAL A 276 25.55 14.44 7.17
CA VAL A 276 25.96 13.92 8.49
C VAL A 276 25.52 14.88 9.59
N ALA A 277 25.67 16.19 9.42
CA ALA A 277 25.24 17.17 10.41
C ALA A 277 23.73 17.10 10.68
N LYS A 278 22.92 16.95 9.62
CA LYS A 278 21.46 16.76 9.75
C LYS A 278 21.11 15.47 10.46
N LEU A 279 21.68 14.34 10.05
CA LEU A 279 21.48 13.06 10.72
C LEU A 279 21.83 13.14 12.21
N VAL A 280 22.94 13.79 12.56
CA VAL A 280 23.33 14.01 13.97
C VAL A 280 22.27 14.82 14.72
N THR A 281 21.72 15.88 14.11
CA THR A 281 20.64 16.67 14.71
C THR A 281 19.39 15.85 14.94
N GLU A 282 18.90 15.12 13.94
CA GLU A 282 17.68 14.32 14.07
C GLU A 282 17.86 13.13 15.03
N ILE A 283 19.03 12.48 15.02
CA ILE A 283 19.36 11.43 15.99
C ILE A 283 19.41 11.99 17.41
N ALA A 284 19.99 13.19 17.61
CA ALA A 284 20.02 13.82 18.92
C ALA A 284 18.60 14.12 19.43
N ALA A 285 17.73 14.67 18.58
CA ALA A 285 16.32 14.91 18.94
C ALA A 285 15.60 13.61 19.29
N ALA A 286 15.81 12.54 18.51
CA ALA A 286 15.22 11.24 18.78
C ALA A 286 15.69 10.63 20.11
N VAL A 287 17.00 10.68 20.40
CA VAL A 287 17.57 10.09 21.62
C VAL A 287 17.23 10.91 22.86
N ASP A 288 17.32 12.24 22.77
CA ASP A 288 17.24 13.13 23.92
C ASP A 288 15.81 13.60 24.24
N GLU A 289 14.88 13.55 23.28
CA GLU A 289 13.56 14.18 23.43
C GLU A 289 12.39 13.27 23.05
N THR A 290 12.34 12.78 21.81
CA THR A 290 11.09 12.23 21.25
C THR A 290 10.97 10.72 21.37
N ARG A 291 12.10 10.00 21.39
CA ARG A 291 12.17 8.54 21.27
C ARG A 291 11.49 8.00 20.00
N ASP A 292 11.50 8.82 18.95
CA ASP A 292 10.93 8.53 17.63
C ASP A 292 11.94 8.91 16.54
N LEU A 293 12.27 7.95 15.68
CA LEU A 293 13.26 8.07 14.61
C LEU A 293 12.66 8.48 13.25
N TYR A 294 11.39 8.89 13.20
CA TYR A 294 10.72 9.28 11.95
C TYR A 294 11.50 10.30 11.10
N PHE A 295 12.07 11.34 11.73
CA PHE A 295 12.88 12.33 10.99
C PHE A 295 14.25 11.78 10.56
N VAL A 296 14.84 10.84 11.31
CA VAL A 296 16.04 10.12 10.86
C VAL A 296 15.74 9.31 9.61
N LEU A 297 14.61 8.60 9.57
CA LEU A 297 14.12 7.88 8.40
C LEU A 297 13.98 8.80 7.17
N ILE A 298 13.41 10.00 7.35
CA ILE A 298 13.26 10.97 6.25
C ILE A 298 14.63 11.44 5.73
N GLU A 299 15.58 11.74 6.62
CA GLU A 299 16.92 12.18 6.23
C GLU A 299 17.70 11.07 5.50
N LEU A 300 17.51 9.79 5.88
CA LEU A 300 18.05 8.67 5.10
C LEU A 300 17.49 8.68 3.67
N GLY A 301 16.19 8.92 3.49
CA GLY A 301 15.56 9.06 2.17
C GLY A 301 16.16 10.21 1.35
N HIS A 302 16.44 11.35 1.99
CA HIS A 302 17.07 12.50 1.33
C HIS A 302 18.51 12.23 0.89
N ILE A 303 19.26 11.46 1.68
CA ILE A 303 20.63 11.03 1.35
C ILE A 303 20.61 10.05 0.17
N ILE A 304 19.69 9.10 0.16
CA ILE A 304 19.50 8.16 -0.96
C ILE A 304 19.08 8.91 -2.24
N SER A 305 18.29 9.97 -2.10
CA SER A 305 17.84 10.81 -3.22
C SER A 305 18.95 11.62 -3.88
N ALA A 306 19.99 11.99 -3.12
CA ALA A 306 21.00 12.95 -3.58
C ALA A 306 21.83 12.44 -4.78
N PRO A 307 22.40 11.21 -4.77
CA PRO A 307 23.11 10.68 -5.93
C PRO A 307 22.24 10.57 -7.20
N ALA A 308 20.94 10.32 -7.03
CA ALA A 308 19.98 10.21 -8.14
C ALA A 308 19.53 11.57 -8.70
N TRP A 309 19.93 12.68 -8.07
CA TRP A 309 19.47 14.04 -8.39
C TRP A 309 17.97 14.21 -8.23
N ILE A 310 17.43 13.67 -7.15
CA ILE A 310 16.01 13.78 -6.79
C ILE A 310 15.82 14.82 -5.67
N GLY A 311 14.79 15.63 -5.83
CA GLY A 311 14.30 16.58 -4.83
C GLY A 311 12.89 16.24 -4.35
N TRP A 312 12.57 16.71 -3.15
CA TRP A 312 11.27 16.57 -2.49
C TRP A 312 10.86 17.93 -1.92
N THR A 313 9.56 18.24 -1.94
CA THR A 313 9.06 19.54 -1.45
C THR A 313 8.30 19.44 -0.13
N THR A 314 7.90 18.24 0.27
CA THR A 314 7.12 17.98 1.48
C THR A 314 7.33 16.54 1.92
N VAL A 315 6.81 16.18 3.09
CA VAL A 315 6.59 14.79 3.51
C VAL A 315 5.10 14.46 3.55
N GLY A 316 4.25 15.32 3.00
CA GLY A 316 2.79 15.15 2.94
C GLY A 316 2.27 14.98 1.52
N HIS A 317 0.95 15.02 1.36
CA HIS A 317 0.32 14.98 0.05
C HIS A 317 0.51 16.29 -0.72
N VAL A 318 0.40 16.22 -2.03
CA VAL A 318 0.41 17.37 -2.95
C VAL A 318 -0.86 17.38 -3.79
N GLY A 319 -1.44 18.56 -3.98
CA GLY A 319 -2.70 18.76 -4.72
C GLY A 319 -2.53 18.79 -6.24
N THR A 320 -1.67 17.94 -6.80
CA THR A 320 -1.55 17.80 -8.26
C THR A 320 -2.74 17.02 -8.80
N ASP A 321 -3.18 17.34 -10.02
CA ASP A 321 -4.04 16.43 -10.77
C ASP A 321 -3.33 15.08 -10.95
N VAL A 322 -4.10 14.00 -10.85
CA VAL A 322 -3.63 12.62 -10.99
C VAL A 322 -4.14 12.01 -12.29
N ASN A 323 -3.42 11.03 -12.81
CA ASN A 323 -3.80 10.36 -14.04
C ASN A 323 -4.95 9.38 -13.82
N LEU A 324 -5.89 9.33 -14.75
CA LEU A 324 -6.96 8.36 -14.83
C LEU A 324 -6.76 7.47 -16.06
N TYR A 325 -6.65 6.16 -15.83
CA TYR A 325 -6.49 5.14 -16.86
C TYR A 325 -7.72 4.23 -16.90
N CYS A 326 -8.26 3.98 -18.09
CA CYS A 326 -9.38 3.06 -18.26
C CYS A 326 -9.17 2.12 -19.45
N LYS A 327 -9.62 0.89 -19.29
CA LYS A 327 -9.63 -0.14 -20.33
C LYS A 327 -10.93 -0.92 -20.26
N GLY A 328 -11.55 -1.26 -21.40
CA GLY A 328 -12.76 -2.09 -21.42
C GLY A 328 -13.62 -1.85 -22.66
N PRO A 329 -14.95 -2.05 -22.59
CA PRO A 329 -15.84 -1.74 -23.69
C PRO A 329 -15.71 -0.28 -24.14
N MET A 330 -15.79 -0.02 -25.45
CA MET A 330 -15.54 1.29 -26.05
C MET A 330 -16.32 2.43 -25.38
N ILE A 331 -17.56 2.19 -24.95
CA ILE A 331 -18.36 3.21 -24.27
C ILE A 331 -17.77 3.61 -22.92
N PHE A 332 -17.26 2.64 -22.16
CA PHE A 332 -16.61 2.87 -20.86
C PHE A 332 -15.33 3.70 -21.03
N GLU A 333 -14.47 3.31 -21.97
CA GLU A 333 -13.24 4.05 -22.27
C GLU A 333 -13.53 5.48 -22.76
N ARG A 334 -14.62 5.70 -23.50
CA ARG A 334 -15.03 7.05 -23.93
C ARG A 334 -15.48 7.92 -22.77
N MET A 335 -16.24 7.37 -21.81
CA MET A 335 -16.68 8.12 -20.62
C MET A 335 -15.50 8.55 -19.73
N CYS A 336 -14.43 7.76 -19.73
CA CYS A 336 -13.23 8.03 -18.95
C CYS A 336 -12.36 9.18 -19.50
N LYS A 337 -12.47 9.52 -20.79
CA LYS A 337 -11.66 10.59 -21.40
C LYS A 337 -12.05 11.97 -20.87
N GLY A 338 -11.05 12.78 -20.54
CA GLY A 338 -11.23 14.16 -20.11
C GLY A 338 -10.61 14.43 -18.75
N VAL A 339 -10.95 15.58 -18.18
CA VAL A 339 -10.61 15.96 -16.80
C VAL A 339 -11.86 15.78 -15.96
N HIS A 340 -11.73 15.01 -14.88
CA HIS A 340 -12.86 14.62 -14.04
C HIS A 340 -12.50 14.81 -12.57
N GLU A 341 -13.48 15.26 -11.80
CA GLU A 341 -13.42 15.19 -10.34
C GLU A 341 -13.45 13.73 -9.86
N ASN A 342 -12.81 13.42 -8.74
CA ASN A 342 -12.77 12.05 -8.19
C ASN A 342 -14.17 11.44 -7.98
N VAL A 343 -15.18 12.24 -7.62
CA VAL A 343 -16.57 11.81 -7.46
C VAL A 343 -17.18 11.24 -8.75
N TYR A 344 -16.64 11.61 -9.91
CA TYR A 344 -17.08 11.08 -11.20
C TYR A 344 -16.68 9.61 -11.40
N LEU A 345 -15.60 9.15 -10.78
CA LEU A 345 -15.15 7.76 -10.89
C LEU A 345 -16.20 6.80 -10.31
N ASN A 346 -16.85 7.17 -9.20
CA ASN A 346 -17.97 6.40 -8.66
C ASN A 346 -19.10 6.27 -9.68
N LYS A 347 -19.46 7.37 -10.36
CA LYS A 347 -20.47 7.37 -11.42
C LYS A 347 -20.09 6.44 -12.58
N LEU A 348 -18.82 6.44 -13.00
CA LEU A 348 -18.32 5.53 -14.03
C LEU A 348 -18.50 4.07 -13.62
N MET A 349 -18.09 3.73 -12.39
CA MET A 349 -18.20 2.37 -11.86
C MET A 349 -19.66 1.92 -11.72
N THR A 350 -20.52 2.72 -11.10
CA THR A 350 -21.92 2.36 -10.88
C THR A 350 -22.71 2.29 -12.19
N THR A 351 -22.44 3.15 -13.16
CA THR A 351 -23.03 3.07 -14.50
C THR A 351 -22.62 1.78 -15.20
N PHE A 352 -21.32 1.45 -15.20
CA PHE A 352 -20.80 0.25 -15.83
C PHE A 352 -21.37 -1.03 -15.21
N LEU A 353 -21.47 -1.07 -13.88
CA LEU A 353 -22.02 -2.19 -13.12
C LEU A 353 -23.56 -2.25 -13.16
N GLY A 354 -24.23 -1.25 -13.77
CA GLY A 354 -25.69 -1.19 -13.83
C GLY A 354 -26.37 -0.94 -12.48
N LEU A 355 -25.67 -0.34 -11.52
CA LEU A 355 -26.15 -0.10 -10.16
C LEU A 355 -27.03 1.14 -10.05
N GLU A 356 -26.95 2.10 -10.97
CA GLU A 356 -27.77 3.32 -10.96
C GLU A 356 -29.28 3.06 -11.09
N HIS A 357 -29.68 1.87 -11.54
CA HIS A 357 -31.09 1.49 -11.69
C HIS A 357 -31.65 0.72 -10.49
N GLN A 358 -30.91 0.59 -9.39
CA GLN A 358 -31.39 -0.08 -8.20
C GLN A 358 -32.14 0.89 -7.27
N GLN A 359 -33.44 0.67 -7.14
CA GLN A 359 -34.37 1.46 -6.32
C GLN A 359 -33.95 1.55 -4.83
N GLU A 360 -33.18 0.57 -4.35
CA GLU A 360 -32.60 0.54 -2.99
C GLU A 360 -31.45 1.54 -2.79
N LEU A 361 -30.62 1.79 -3.81
CA LEU A 361 -29.54 2.78 -3.79
C LEU A 361 -30.10 4.21 -3.81
N GLU A 362 -31.14 4.46 -4.61
CA GLU A 362 -31.86 5.74 -4.59
C GLU A 362 -32.58 5.97 -3.26
N THR A 363 -33.16 4.93 -2.64
CA THR A 363 -33.74 5.08 -1.30
C THR A 363 -32.68 5.22 -0.21
N MET A 364 -31.47 4.66 -0.35
CA MET A 364 -30.36 4.93 0.57
C MET A 364 -29.85 6.37 0.51
N LYS A 365 -29.76 6.98 -0.67
CA LYS A 365 -29.44 8.42 -0.83
C LYS A 365 -30.42 9.33 -0.09
N HIS A 366 -31.66 8.86 0.10
CA HIS A 366 -32.75 9.59 0.74
C HIS A 366 -33.11 9.08 2.14
N ARG A 367 -32.50 7.99 2.61
CA ARG A 367 -32.59 7.63 4.02
C ARG A 367 -31.85 8.73 4.76
N ASN A 368 -32.55 9.38 5.69
CA ASN A 368 -31.91 10.01 6.83
C ASN A 368 -30.99 8.94 7.43
N ILE A 369 -29.74 8.92 7.00
CA ILE A 369 -28.66 8.55 7.89
C ILE A 369 -28.89 9.50 9.04
N SER A 370 -29.40 8.99 10.15
CA SER A 370 -29.29 9.69 11.42
C SER A 370 -27.80 9.90 11.59
N VAL A 371 -27.32 11.05 11.11
CA VAL A 371 -26.06 11.64 11.52
C VAL A 371 -26.20 11.61 13.04
N LEU A 372 -25.44 10.74 13.69
CA LEU A 372 -25.34 10.75 15.14
C LEU A 372 -25.06 12.21 15.50
N GLU A 373 -26.00 12.82 16.23
CA GLU A 373 -25.95 14.23 16.58
C GLU A 373 -24.69 14.48 17.42
N ASP A 374 -23.60 14.85 16.77
CA ASP A 374 -22.62 15.77 17.34
C ASP A 374 -21.87 16.49 16.21
N PRO A 375 -22.38 17.62 15.71
CA PRO A 375 -21.59 18.49 14.88
C PRO A 375 -20.58 19.16 15.80
N LEU A 376 -19.34 18.67 15.78
CA LEU A 376 -18.20 19.33 16.42
C LEU A 376 -18.27 20.84 16.17
N ALA A 377 -18.54 21.57 17.24
CA ALA A 377 -18.32 22.99 17.32
C ALA A 377 -16.82 23.25 17.21
N PHE A 378 -16.42 23.87 16.10
CA PHE A 378 -15.23 24.70 16.00
C PHE A 378 -15.57 25.98 15.25
#